data_AF-A0A0T6Z1Q0-F1
#
_entry.id   AF-A0A0T6Z1Q0-F1
#
_cell.length_a   1.000
_cell.length_b   1.000
_cell.length_c   1.000
_cell.angle_alpha   90.00
_cell.angle_beta   90.00
_cell.angle_gamma   90.00
#
_symmetry.space_group_name_H-M   'P 1'
#
loop_
_entity.id
_entity.type
_entity.pdbx_description
1 polymer ?
#
loop_
_entity_poly.entity_id
_entity_poly.type
_entity_poly.pdbx_seq_one_letter_code
_entity_poly.pdbx_strand_id
1 'polypeptide(L)'
;MSDAPTLPLDSQLCFSIYSASIAINRVYKPMLDALGVTYTQYLVLSTLWEKDGLTISAIADRLSLESSTITPAVKRLEAAGFVGRHRSMVDERLVEVHLTAKGRDLHVKTGCLTASLLEHSGFTVPEMIDLNERVQKLRNGMRDAAKA
;
A
#
# COMPACT_ATOMS: atom_id res chain seq x y z
N MET A 1 -25.89 33.98 8.02
CA MET A 1 -24.59 33.32 7.74
C MET A 1 -24.18 32.67 9.05
N SER A 2 -24.31 31.34 9.14
CA SER A 2 -24.06 30.63 10.39
C SER A 2 -22.56 30.49 10.56
N ASP A 3 -22.00 31.20 11.54
CA ASP A 3 -20.59 31.10 11.90
C ASP A 3 -20.41 29.77 12.66
N ALA A 4 -20.26 28.68 11.90
CA ALA A 4 -20.04 27.38 12.49
C ALA A 4 -18.67 27.39 13.20
N PRO A 5 -18.58 27.03 14.49
CA PRO A 5 -17.32 27.03 15.21
C PRO A 5 -16.30 26.14 14.51
N THR A 6 -15.07 26.65 14.34
CA THR A 6 -13.97 25.89 13.71
C THR A 6 -13.64 24.66 14.56
N LEU A 7 -13.69 23.48 13.94
CA LEU A 7 -13.35 22.23 14.61
C LEU A 7 -11.83 22.12 14.80
N PRO A 8 -11.32 21.88 16.01
CA PRO A 8 -9.90 21.64 16.24
C PRO A 8 -9.37 20.54 15.33
N LEU A 9 -8.13 20.68 14.85
CA LEU A 9 -7.57 19.79 13.83
C LEU A 9 -7.50 18.33 14.30
N ASP A 10 -7.17 18.10 15.56
CA ASP A 10 -7.14 16.75 16.17
C ASP A 10 -8.53 16.12 16.34
N SER A 11 -9.61 16.91 16.19
CA SER A 11 -10.98 16.41 16.14
C SER A 11 -11.43 16.05 14.72
N GLN A 12 -10.59 16.26 13.70
CA GLN A 12 -10.89 15.96 12.30
C GLN A 12 -10.36 14.58 11.92
N LEU A 13 -11.25 13.61 11.69
CA LEU A 13 -10.88 12.23 11.34
C LEU A 13 -9.95 12.13 10.11
N CYS A 14 -10.18 12.97 9.09
CA CYS A 14 -9.34 13.00 7.89
C CYS A 14 -7.89 13.38 8.21
N PHE A 15 -7.68 14.31 9.14
CA PHE A 15 -6.35 14.71 9.59
C PHE A 15 -5.70 13.60 10.41
N SER A 16 -6.44 12.95 11.32
CA SER A 16 -5.92 11.81 12.10
C SER A 16 -5.46 10.67 11.18
N ILE A 17 -6.22 10.33 10.14
CA ILE A 17 -5.82 9.30 9.15
C ILE A 17 -4.58 9.73 8.35
N TYR A 18 -4.55 10.98 7.88
CA TYR A 18 -3.43 11.51 7.10
C TYR A 18 -2.12 11.52 7.91
N SER A 19 -2.16 12.08 9.12
CA SER A 19 -0.99 12.18 10.01
C SER A 19 -0.54 10.79 10.50
N ALA A 20 -1.46 9.85 10.76
CA ALA A 20 -1.13 8.46 11.07
C ALA A 20 -0.41 7.77 9.90
N SER A 21 -0.89 7.95 8.66
CA SER A 21 -0.21 7.41 7.47
C SER A 21 1.23 7.93 7.34
N ILE A 22 1.48 9.21 7.62
CA ILE A 22 2.83 9.78 7.65
C ILE A 22 3.68 9.13 8.75
N ALA A 23 3.13 8.95 9.96
CA ALA A 23 3.83 8.32 11.07
C ALA A 23 4.23 6.87 10.74
N ILE A 24 3.30 6.08 10.19
CA ILE A 24 3.56 4.70 9.74
C ILE A 24 4.69 4.68 8.70
N ASN A 25 4.63 5.56 7.70
CA ASN A 25 5.67 5.66 6.68
C ASN A 25 7.05 5.98 7.27
N ARG A 26 7.12 6.84 8.31
CA ARG A 26 8.38 7.17 9.00
C ARG A 26 8.93 5.97 9.77
N VAL A 27 8.07 5.21 10.45
CA VAL A 27 8.46 3.98 11.16
C VAL A 27 8.99 2.93 10.17
N TYR A 28 8.33 2.78 9.02
CA TYR A 28 8.72 1.77 8.02
C TYR A 28 9.97 2.15 7.22
N LYS A 29 10.25 3.45 7.08
CA LYS A 29 11.29 3.95 6.17
C LYS A 29 12.68 3.30 6.39
N PRO A 30 13.25 3.23 7.61
CA PRO A 30 14.58 2.64 7.79
C PRO A 30 14.66 1.16 7.37
N MET A 31 13.61 0.39 7.66
CA MET A 31 13.52 -1.02 7.29
C MET A 31 13.36 -1.20 5.78
N LEU A 32 12.51 -0.40 5.15
CA LEU A 32 12.32 -0.46 3.70
C LEU A 32 13.56 0.03 2.93
N ASP A 33 14.25 1.06 3.45
CA ASP A 33 15.52 1.54 2.91
C ASP A 33 16.58 0.42 2.96
N ALA A 34 16.66 -0.36 4.05
CA ALA A 34 17.55 -1.52 4.17
C ALA A 34 17.20 -2.67 3.20
N LEU A 35 15.92 -2.76 2.80
CA LEU A 35 15.43 -3.70 1.79
C LEU A 35 15.56 -3.18 0.35
N GLY A 36 15.96 -1.93 0.17
CA GLY A 36 16.14 -1.29 -1.14
C GLY A 36 14.83 -0.97 -1.86
N VAL A 37 13.74 -0.75 -1.12
CA VAL A 37 12.41 -0.44 -1.69
C VAL A 37 11.76 0.75 -0.96
N THR A 38 10.90 1.49 -1.65
CA THR A 38 10.04 2.51 -1.03
C THR A 38 8.73 1.91 -0.52
N TYR A 39 7.95 2.65 0.27
CA TYR A 39 6.63 2.19 0.74
C TYR A 39 5.69 1.80 -0.41
N THR A 40 5.59 2.63 -1.46
CA THR A 40 4.75 2.31 -2.63
C THR A 40 5.25 1.06 -3.35
N GLN A 41 6.57 0.88 -3.47
CA GLN A 41 7.15 -0.32 -4.09
C GLN A 41 6.90 -1.58 -3.24
N TYR A 42 7.00 -1.45 -1.92
CA TYR A 42 6.60 -2.50 -0.98
C TYR A 42 5.12 -2.88 -1.19
N LEU A 43 4.20 -1.91 -1.29
CA LEU A 43 2.78 -2.21 -1.53
C LEU A 43 2.53 -2.92 -2.87
N VAL A 44 3.29 -2.57 -3.93
CA VAL A 44 3.26 -3.30 -5.21
C VAL A 44 3.71 -4.75 -5.02
N LEU A 45 4.81 -4.98 -4.29
CA LEU A 45 5.29 -6.33 -4.00
C LEU A 45 4.30 -7.12 -3.13
N SER A 46 3.71 -6.50 -2.11
CA SER A 46 2.66 -7.12 -1.27
C SER A 46 1.45 -7.54 -2.08
N THR A 47 1.05 -6.71 -3.06
CA THR A 47 -0.04 -7.05 -3.99
C THR A 47 0.31 -8.27 -4.84
N LEU A 48 1.56 -8.37 -5.32
CA LEU A 48 2.04 -9.51 -6.10
C LEU A 48 2.27 -10.78 -5.25
N TRP A 49 2.61 -10.65 -3.97
CA TRP A 49 2.69 -11.79 -3.05
C TRP A 49 1.30 -12.38 -2.75
N GLU A 50 0.26 -11.55 -2.73
CA GLU A 50 -1.14 -12.00 -2.62
C GLU A 50 -1.58 -12.73 -3.90
N LYS A 51 -1.28 -12.14 -5.07
CA LYS A 51 -1.58 -12.73 -6.38
C LYS A 51 -0.55 -12.26 -7.41
N ASP A 52 0.25 -13.20 -7.90
CA ASP A 52 1.27 -12.91 -8.92
C ASP A 52 0.66 -12.76 -10.32
N GLY A 53 1.42 -12.18 -11.26
CA GLY A 53 1.00 -12.05 -12.66
C GLY A 53 -0.12 -11.04 -12.90
N LEU A 54 -0.03 -9.87 -12.26
CA LEU A 54 -1.03 -8.82 -12.37
C LEU A 54 -0.65 -7.75 -13.41
N THR A 55 -1.63 -7.19 -14.11
CA THR A 55 -1.42 -6.00 -14.93
C THR A 55 -1.16 -4.76 -14.07
N ILE A 56 -0.57 -3.71 -14.65
CA ILE A 56 -0.40 -2.42 -13.97
C ILE A 56 -1.75 -1.87 -13.49
N SER A 57 -2.80 -1.99 -14.29
CA SER A 57 -4.15 -1.54 -13.91
C SER A 57 -4.69 -2.31 -12.72
N ALA A 58 -4.54 -3.64 -12.69
CA ALA A 58 -4.99 -4.45 -11.56
C ALA A 58 -4.24 -4.12 -10.26
N ILE A 59 -2.93 -3.85 -10.34
CA ILE A 59 -2.14 -3.38 -9.19
C ILE A 59 -2.63 -2.01 -8.72
N ALA A 60 -2.86 -1.09 -9.66
CA ALA A 60 -3.36 0.26 -9.39
C ALA A 60 -4.72 0.22 -8.69
N ASP A 61 -5.66 -0.57 -9.22
CA ASP A 61 -7.00 -0.77 -8.65
C ASP A 61 -6.92 -1.36 -7.23
N ARG A 62 -6.09 -2.40 -7.02
CA ARG A 62 -5.92 -3.04 -5.72
C ARG A 62 -5.37 -2.10 -4.65
N LEU A 63 -4.52 -1.15 -5.05
CA LEU A 63 -3.92 -0.14 -4.19
C LEU A 63 -4.73 1.16 -4.11
N SER A 64 -5.82 1.29 -4.88
CA SER A 64 -6.59 2.54 -5.01
C SER A 64 -5.72 3.73 -5.43
N LEU A 65 -4.84 3.48 -6.39
CA LEU A 65 -3.91 4.46 -6.97
C LEU A 65 -4.10 4.55 -8.48
N GLU A 66 -3.63 5.65 -9.06
CA GLU A 66 -3.58 5.81 -10.51
C GLU A 66 -2.47 4.97 -11.14
N SER A 67 -2.72 4.47 -12.36
CA SER A 67 -1.69 3.75 -13.14
C SER A 67 -0.44 4.60 -13.40
N SER A 68 -0.57 5.92 -13.45
CA SER A 68 0.53 6.88 -13.55
C SER A 68 1.45 6.87 -12.32
N THR A 69 0.92 6.48 -11.15
CA THR A 69 1.68 6.32 -9.90
C THR A 69 2.37 4.95 -9.84
N ILE A 70 1.70 3.90 -10.31
CA ILE A 70 2.21 2.52 -10.26
C ILE A 70 3.31 2.28 -11.31
N THR A 71 3.16 2.82 -12.53
CA THR A 71 4.08 2.55 -13.63
C THR A 71 5.55 2.87 -13.28
N PRO A 72 5.89 4.05 -12.70
CA PRO A 72 7.26 4.34 -12.28
C PRO A 72 7.75 3.44 -11.14
N ALA A 73 6.87 3.02 -10.22
CA ALA A 73 7.23 2.12 -9.13
C ALA A 73 7.61 0.74 -9.65
N VAL A 74 6.81 0.17 -10.55
CA VAL A 74 7.09 -1.12 -11.21
C VAL A 74 8.37 -1.05 -12.03
N LYS A 75 8.59 0.01 -12.81
CA LYS A 75 9.86 0.17 -13.57
C LYS A 75 11.09 0.16 -12.68
N ARG A 76 11.02 0.81 -11.50
CA ARG A 76 12.13 0.79 -10.54
C ARG A 76 12.31 -0.58 -9.88
N LEU A 77 11.23 -1.29 -9.57
CA LEU A 77 11.30 -2.66 -9.05
C LEU A 77 11.89 -3.64 -10.07
N GLU A 78 11.56 -3.47 -11.35
CA GLU A 78 12.10 -4.26 -12.46
C GLU A 78 13.60 -4.00 -12.63
N ALA A 79 14.01 -2.72 -12.65
CA ALA A 79 15.43 -2.34 -12.70
C ALA A 79 16.23 -2.87 -11.50
N ALA A 80 15.61 -2.93 -10.31
CA ALA A 80 16.20 -3.53 -9.13
C ALA A 80 16.14 -5.07 -9.12
N GLY A 81 15.54 -5.69 -10.12
CA GLY A 81 15.45 -7.13 -10.30
C GLY A 81 14.47 -7.84 -9.36
N PHE A 82 13.49 -7.13 -8.78
CA PHE A 82 12.46 -7.73 -7.93
C PHE A 82 11.29 -8.30 -8.74
N VAL A 83 10.94 -7.67 -9.86
CA VAL A 83 9.85 -8.08 -10.75
C VAL A 83 10.34 -8.17 -12.20
N GLY A 84 9.63 -8.94 -13.03
CA GLY A 84 9.74 -8.93 -14.48
C GLY A 84 8.42 -8.52 -15.12
N ARG A 85 8.48 -7.97 -16.34
CA ARG A 85 7.28 -7.71 -17.15
C ARG A 85 7.26 -8.61 -18.37
N HIS A 86 6.13 -9.25 -18.59
CA HIS A 86 5.91 -10.17 -19.69
C HIS A 86 4.59 -9.82 -20.39
N ARG A 87 4.51 -10.06 -21.70
CA ARG A 87 3.21 -10.02 -22.38
C ARG A 87 2.39 -11.20 -21.87
N SER A 88 1.11 -10.97 -21.62
CA SER A 88 0.21 -12.05 -21.20
C SER A 88 0.10 -13.08 -22.32
N MET A 89 0.08 -14.36 -21.93
CA MET A 89 -0.15 -15.48 -22.86
C MET A 89 -1.63 -15.63 -23.25
N VAL A 90 -2.54 -14.97 -22.52
CA VAL A 90 -3.99 -15.04 -22.75
C VAL A 90 -4.48 -13.88 -23.62
N ASP A 91 -3.91 -12.68 -23.44
CA ASP A 91 -4.15 -11.51 -24.29
C ASP A 91 -2.83 -10.75 -24.50
N GLU A 92 -2.20 -10.92 -25.66
CA GLU A 92 -0.89 -10.34 -25.97
C GLU A 92 -0.82 -8.81 -25.90
N ARG A 93 -1.98 -8.14 -25.84
CA ARG A 93 -2.07 -6.68 -25.65
C ARG A 93 -1.78 -6.27 -24.21
N LEU A 94 -1.90 -7.19 -23.26
CA LEU A 94 -1.70 -6.94 -21.84
C LEU A 94 -0.25 -7.23 -21.43
N VAL A 95 0.27 -6.40 -20.55
CA VAL A 95 1.56 -6.60 -19.89
C VAL A 95 1.30 -6.94 -18.43
N GLU A 96 1.77 -8.11 -18.01
CA GLU A 96 1.70 -8.60 -16.65
C GLU A 96 3.04 -8.39 -15.94
N VAL A 97 2.96 -8.09 -14.65
CA VAL A 97 4.08 -7.96 -13.73
C VAL A 97 4.13 -9.25 -12.92
N HIS A 98 5.30 -9.88 -12.93
CA HIS A 98 5.55 -11.15 -12.24
C HIS A 98 6.70 -11.01 -11.26
N LEU A 99 6.63 -11.67 -10.11
CA LEU A 99 7.74 -11.72 -9.16
C LEU A 99 8.91 -12.52 -9.73
N THR A 100 10.11 -12.02 -9.51
CA THR A 100 11.34 -12.82 -9.66
C THR A 100 11.59 -13.64 -8.39
N ALA A 101 12.61 -14.51 -8.40
CA ALA A 101 13.10 -15.16 -7.20
C ALA A 101 13.47 -14.13 -6.10
N LYS A 102 14.22 -13.09 -6.47
CA LYS A 102 14.60 -12.00 -5.56
C LYS A 102 13.38 -11.29 -4.96
N GLY A 103 12.33 -11.07 -5.76
CA GLY A 103 11.07 -10.48 -5.32
C GLY A 103 10.32 -11.36 -4.32
N ARG A 104 10.31 -12.68 -4.54
CA ARG A 104 9.71 -13.66 -3.61
C ARG A 104 10.47 -13.73 -2.28
N ASP A 105 11.80 -13.78 -2.34
CA ASP A 105 12.64 -13.88 -1.14
C ASP A 105 12.54 -12.65 -0.22
N LEU A 106 12.16 -11.49 -0.78
CA LEU A 106 11.97 -10.28 0.00
C LEU A 106 10.79 -10.39 0.97
N HIS A 107 9.76 -11.19 0.67
CA HIS A 107 8.55 -11.32 1.49
C HIS A 107 8.90 -11.71 2.94
N VAL A 108 9.77 -12.71 3.12
CA VAL A 108 10.17 -13.17 4.46
C VAL A 108 10.89 -12.08 5.26
N LYS A 109 11.62 -11.20 4.58
CA LYS A 109 12.36 -10.09 5.21
C LYS A 109 11.47 -8.93 5.63
N THR A 110 10.19 -8.93 5.22
CA THR A 110 9.23 -7.86 5.51
C THR A 110 8.45 -8.07 6.82
N GLY A 111 8.61 -9.21 7.50
CA GLY A 111 7.88 -9.51 8.74
C GLY A 111 8.10 -8.52 9.89
N CYS A 112 9.24 -7.81 9.89
CA CYS A 112 9.52 -6.78 10.89
C CYS A 112 8.60 -5.54 10.79
N LEU A 113 7.97 -5.29 9.64
CA LEU A 113 7.05 -4.15 9.44
C LEU A 113 5.85 -4.24 10.38
N THR A 114 5.17 -5.38 10.37
CA THR A 114 3.99 -5.61 11.23
C THR A 114 4.36 -5.59 12.71
N ALA A 115 5.51 -6.17 13.07
CA ALA A 115 5.99 -6.17 14.45
C ALA A 115 6.27 -4.75 14.95
N SER A 116 6.99 -3.95 14.16
CA SER A 116 7.31 -2.55 14.50
C SER A 116 6.05 -1.67 14.57
N LEU A 117 5.08 -1.89 13.68
CA LEU A 117 3.79 -1.20 13.75
C LEU A 117 3.08 -1.50 15.08
N LEU A 118 2.99 -2.77 15.47
CA LEU A 118 2.33 -3.17 16.70
C LEU A 118 3.04 -2.57 17.93
N GLU A 119 4.37 -2.70 17.99
CA GLU A 119 5.21 -2.20 19.09
C GLU A 119 5.04 -0.70 19.33
N HIS A 120 4.98 0.10 18.25
CA HIS A 120 4.89 1.56 18.37
C HIS A 120 3.45 2.10 18.35
N SER A 121 2.46 1.28 18.02
CA SER A 121 1.07 1.72 17.92
C SER A 121 0.38 1.95 19.26
N GLY A 122 0.86 1.31 20.33
CA GLY A 122 0.16 1.26 21.61
C GLY A 122 -1.11 0.39 21.60
N PHE A 123 -1.36 -0.36 20.51
CA PHE A 123 -2.48 -1.29 20.40
C PHE A 123 -2.06 -2.73 20.69
N THR A 124 -2.99 -3.48 21.25
CA THR A 124 -2.98 -4.95 21.22
C THR A 124 -3.33 -5.46 19.82
N VAL A 125 -3.04 -6.74 19.55
CA VAL A 125 -3.42 -7.38 18.27
C VAL A 125 -4.92 -7.26 17.97
N PRO A 126 -5.85 -7.54 18.92
CA PRO A 126 -7.28 -7.36 18.67
C PRO A 126 -7.69 -5.91 18.35
N GLU A 127 -7.12 -4.92 19.04
CA GLU A 127 -7.41 -3.50 18.76
C GLU A 127 -6.91 -3.08 17.38
N MET A 128 -5.73 -3.55 16.97
CA MET A 128 -5.20 -3.31 15.63
C MET A 128 -6.10 -3.93 14.53
N ILE A 129 -6.65 -5.12 14.78
CA ILE A 129 -7.59 -5.77 13.87
C ILE A 129 -8.89 -4.95 13.75
N ASP A 130 -9.52 -4.59 14.89
CA ASP A 130 -10.73 -3.77 14.90
C ASP A 130 -10.52 -2.40 14.22
N LEU A 131 -9.38 -1.74 14.48
CA LEU A 131 -9.01 -0.50 13.80
C LEU A 131 -8.92 -0.68 12.29
N ASN A 132 -8.23 -1.73 11.82
CA ASN A 132 -8.08 -2.00 10.40
C ASN A 132 -9.45 -2.25 9.73
N GLU A 133 -10.35 -2.99 10.38
CA GLU A 133 -11.72 -3.22 9.88
C GLU A 133 -12.52 -1.91 9.76
N ARG A 134 -12.43 -1.02 10.77
CA ARG A 134 -13.09 0.30 10.74
C ARG A 134 -12.55 1.18 9.62
N VAL A 135 -11.23 1.21 9.44
CA VAL A 135 -10.57 1.96 8.36
C VAL A 135 -10.99 1.42 7.00
N GLN A 136 -11.06 0.09 6.84
CA GLN A 136 -11.53 -0.53 5.59
C GLN A 136 -12.99 -0.19 5.30
N LYS A 137 -13.86 -0.24 6.32
CA LYS A 137 -15.27 0.15 6.18
C LYS A 137 -15.41 1.61 5.73
N LEU A 138 -14.66 2.52 6.35
CA LEU A 138 -14.62 3.93 5.97
C LEU A 138 -14.12 4.10 4.52
N ARG A 139 -12.99 3.48 4.18
CA ARG A 139 -12.40 3.53 2.83
C ARG A 139 -13.37 3.06 1.76
N ASN A 140 -14.06 1.94 2.01
CA ASN A 140 -15.02 1.38 1.07
C ASN A 140 -16.21 2.34 0.87
N GLY A 141 -16.76 2.92 1.95
CA GLY A 141 -17.83 3.92 1.85
C GLY A 141 -17.43 5.15 1.03
N MET A 142 -16.20 5.65 1.18
CA MET A 142 -15.71 6.79 0.39
C MET A 142 -15.52 6.43 -1.09
N ARG A 143 -15.01 5.23 -1.38
CA ARG A 143 -14.82 4.75 -2.74
C ARG A 143 -16.16 4.57 -3.47
N ASP A 144 -17.16 4.04 -2.78
CA ASP A 144 -18.47 3.79 -3.37
C ASP A 144 -19.20 5.11 -3.67
N ALA A 145 -19.04 6.12 -2.80
CA ALA A 145 -19.54 7.47 -3.05
C ALA A 145 -18.87 8.16 -4.25
N ALA A 146 -17.57 7.91 -4.50
CA ALA A 146 -16.85 8.51 -5.64
C ALA A 146 -17.18 7.86 -7.00
N LYS A 147 -17.88 6.72 -7.00
CA LYS A 147 -18.34 6.01 -8.21
C LYS A 147 -19.80 6.32 -8.58
N ALA A 148 -20.56 6.92 -7.64
CA ALA A 148 -21.94 7.35 -7.84
C ALA A 148 -21.98 8.70 -8.58
#